data_AF-A0A920U180-F1
#
_entry.id   AF-A0A920U180-F1
#
_cell.length_a   1.000
_cell.length_b   1.000
_cell.length_c   1.000
_cell.angle_alpha   90.00
_cell.angle_beta   90.00
_cell.angle_gamma   90.00
#
_symmetry.space_group_name_H-M   'P 1'
#
loop_
_entity.id
_entity.type
_entity.pdbx_description
1 polymer ?
#
loop_
_entity_poly.entity_id
_entity_poly.type
_entity_poly.pdbx_seq_one_letter_code
_entity_poly.pdbx_strand_id
1 'polypeptide(L)'
;MSIPGGICCPGAELAYRVSDVFEDPEALVVVNCAGRTRSIIGAQSLINAGIPKPVVALENGTMGWHLAGYGLDHGQVRRAPNVTENGLKRSRTMAESVAERFGVKKVSNAELDSICNKIVRLACLCWT
;
A
#
# COMPACT_ATOMS: atom_id res chain seq x y z
N MET A 1 14.22 -12.20 -1.98
CA MET A 1 15.14 -11.29 -1.26
C MET A 1 14.33 -10.16 -0.66
N SER A 2 14.75 -9.62 0.49
CA SER A 2 14.11 -8.47 1.14
C SER A 2 15.16 -7.62 1.85
N ILE A 3 14.82 -6.39 2.18
CA ILE A 3 15.61 -5.56 3.09
C ILE A 3 15.64 -6.26 4.46
N PRO A 4 16.79 -6.30 5.15
CA PRO A 4 16.87 -6.83 6.51
C PRO A 4 15.82 -6.22 7.43
N GLY A 5 15.10 -7.06 8.18
CA GLY A 5 14.00 -6.61 9.05
C GLY A 5 12.71 -6.19 8.34
N GLY A 6 12.68 -6.17 7.00
CA GLY A 6 11.50 -5.80 6.23
C GLY A 6 10.29 -6.71 6.49
N ILE A 7 9.09 -6.12 6.42
CA ILE A 7 7.79 -6.77 6.60
C ILE A 7 7.05 -6.75 5.26
N CYS A 8 6.55 -7.91 4.81
CA CYS A 8 5.76 -7.97 3.59
C CYS A 8 4.38 -7.32 3.81
N CYS A 9 4.10 -6.25 3.06
CA CYS A 9 2.80 -5.60 2.98
C CYS A 9 2.53 -5.24 1.50
N PRO A 10 1.64 -5.96 0.79
CA PRO A 10 1.30 -5.66 -0.60
C PRO A 10 0.78 -4.22 -0.78
N GLY A 11 1.02 -3.63 -1.94
CA GLY A 11 0.79 -2.19 -2.16
C GLY A 11 -0.64 -1.72 -1.84
N ALA A 12 -1.65 -2.45 -2.29
CA ALA A 12 -3.06 -2.14 -2.01
C ALA A 12 -3.45 -2.36 -0.53
N GLU A 13 -2.63 -3.10 0.22
CA GLU A 13 -2.85 -3.37 1.64
C GLU A 13 -2.16 -2.35 2.56
N LEU A 14 -1.32 -1.44 2.03
CA LEU A 14 -0.57 -0.48 2.83
C LEU A 14 -1.50 0.38 3.71
N ALA A 15 -2.41 1.14 3.11
CA ALA A 15 -3.35 1.98 3.85
C ALA A 15 -4.33 1.16 4.73
N TYR A 16 -4.57 -0.10 4.35
CA TYR A 16 -5.39 -1.02 5.12
C TYR A 16 -4.71 -1.47 6.42
N ARG A 17 -3.41 -1.81 6.37
CA ARG A 17 -2.67 -2.42 7.48
C ARG A 17 -1.78 -1.49 8.28
N VAL A 18 -1.35 -0.36 7.71
CA VAL A 18 -0.33 0.55 8.29
C VAL A 18 -0.61 0.94 9.74
N SER A 19 -1.89 1.06 10.11
CA SER A 19 -2.36 1.44 11.44
C SER A 19 -1.99 0.45 12.55
N ASP A 20 -1.75 -0.81 12.19
CA ASP A 20 -1.47 -1.91 13.13
C ASP A 20 -0.05 -2.48 12.92
N VAL A 21 0.75 -1.90 12.03
CA VAL A 21 2.14 -2.34 11.77
C VAL A 21 3.14 -1.79 12.79
N PHE A 22 2.87 -0.61 13.35
CA PHE A 22 3.84 0.13 14.18
C PHE A 22 3.29 0.39 15.58
N GLU A 23 4.02 -0.02 16.61
CA GLU A 23 3.72 0.31 18.00
C GLU A 23 4.27 1.69 18.40
N ASP A 24 5.45 2.04 17.86
CA ASP A 24 6.12 3.32 18.15
C ASP A 24 5.43 4.49 17.43
N PRO A 25 5.00 5.55 18.16
CA PRO A 25 4.43 6.75 17.56
C PRO A 25 5.40 7.51 16.64
N GLU A 26 6.71 7.46 16.90
CA GLU A 26 7.75 8.21 16.18
C GLU A 26 8.37 7.42 15.02
N ALA A 27 7.86 6.22 14.72
CA ALA A 27 8.41 5.36 13.69
C ALA A 27 8.38 6.00 12.29
N LEU A 28 9.51 5.95 11.60
CA LEU A 28 9.62 6.26 10.17
C LEU A 28 9.08 5.11 9.33
N VAL A 29 8.14 5.40 8.44
CA VAL A 29 7.62 4.41 7.50
C VAL A 29 8.46 4.42 6.23
N VAL A 30 9.28 3.39 6.05
CA VAL A 30 10.08 3.18 4.84
C VAL A 30 9.39 2.16 3.94
N VAL A 31 8.98 2.57 2.75
CA VAL A 31 8.40 1.68 1.74
C VAL A 31 9.47 1.27 0.73
N ASN A 32 9.67 -0.03 0.52
CA ASN A 32 10.60 -0.53 -0.50
C ASN A 32 9.90 -1.47 -1.50
N CYS A 33 10.53 -1.63 -2.66
CA CYS A 33 10.24 -2.74 -3.56
C CYS A 33 11.55 -3.25 -4.16
N ALA A 34 11.50 -3.96 -5.29
CA ALA A 34 12.72 -4.40 -5.96
C ALA A 34 13.53 -3.22 -6.55
N GLY A 35 12.82 -2.20 -7.05
CA GLY A 35 13.40 -1.00 -7.67
C GLY A 35 12.74 0.26 -7.14
N ARG A 36 11.96 0.95 -7.99
CA ARG A 36 11.41 2.29 -7.67
C ARG A 36 9.88 2.38 -7.71
N THR A 37 9.23 1.77 -8.71
CA THR A 37 7.83 2.06 -9.03
C THR A 37 6.88 1.80 -7.85
N ARG A 38 6.89 0.59 -7.30
CA ARG A 38 5.98 0.21 -6.21
C ARG A 38 6.29 0.92 -4.89
N SER A 39 7.55 1.26 -4.62
CA SER A 39 7.90 2.01 -3.40
C SER A 39 7.44 3.46 -3.49
N ILE A 40 7.61 4.10 -4.64
CA ILE A 40 7.11 5.47 -4.87
C ILE A 40 5.58 5.51 -4.77
N ILE A 41 4.88 4.61 -5.47
CA ILE A 41 3.41 4.54 -5.42
C ILE A 41 2.94 4.24 -3.99
N GLY A 42 3.55 3.27 -3.32
CA GLY A 42 3.18 2.88 -1.95
C GLY A 42 3.41 4.00 -0.93
N ALA A 43 4.57 4.67 -0.97
CA ALA A 43 4.87 5.82 -0.13
C ALA A 43 3.88 6.97 -0.38
N GLN A 44 3.65 7.34 -1.64
CA GLN A 44 2.72 8.41 -1.97
C GLN A 44 1.27 8.05 -1.61
N SER A 45 0.90 6.77 -1.68
CA SER A 45 -0.42 6.29 -1.25
C SER A 45 -0.64 6.50 0.24
N LEU A 46 0.37 6.21 1.07
CA LEU A 46 0.32 6.46 2.51
C LEU A 46 0.32 7.96 2.85
N ILE A 47 1.08 8.77 2.12
CA ILE A 47 1.07 10.23 2.26
C ILE A 47 -0.31 10.78 1.88
N ASN A 48 -0.90 10.31 0.79
CA ASN A 48 -2.23 10.72 0.35
C ASN A 48 -3.32 10.29 1.34
N ALA A 49 -3.15 9.13 1.98
CA ALA A 49 -3.99 8.63 3.06
C ALA A 49 -3.87 9.43 4.37
N GLY A 50 -2.92 10.36 4.45
CA GLY A 50 -2.79 11.28 5.58
C GLY A 50 -2.35 10.60 6.88
N ILE A 51 -1.54 9.53 6.80
CA ILE A 51 -1.01 8.92 8.02
C ILE A 51 -0.14 9.93 8.79
N PRO A 52 -0.16 9.92 10.13
CA PRO A 52 0.56 10.92 10.92
C PRO A 52 2.09 10.70 10.90
N LYS A 53 2.53 9.48 10.58
CA LYS A 53 3.94 9.09 10.59
C LYS A 53 4.66 9.61 9.34
N PRO A 54 5.93 10.02 9.43
CA PRO A 54 6.72 10.37 8.26
C PRO A 54 6.86 9.14 7.34
N VAL A 55 6.79 9.37 6.03
CA VAL A 55 6.84 8.31 5.01
C VAL A 55 7.92 8.62 3.99
N VAL A 56 8.75 7.63 3.69
CA VAL A 56 9.78 7.70 2.65
C VAL A 56 9.77 6.44 1.79
N ALA A 57 10.19 6.58 0.53
CA ALA A 57 10.50 5.44 -0.32
C ALA A 57 12.00 5.14 -0.25
N LEU A 58 12.37 3.88 -0.05
CA LEU A 58 13.78 3.47 -0.16
C LEU A 58 14.24 3.63 -1.60
N GLU A 59 15.23 4.49 -1.82
CA GLU A 59 15.77 4.76 -3.15
C GLU A 59 16.31 3.46 -3.78
N ASN A 60 15.84 3.15 -4.99
CA ASN A 60 16.25 2.00 -5.79
C ASN A 60 15.99 0.61 -5.16
N GLY A 61 15.31 0.54 -4.01
CA GLY A 61 14.80 -0.72 -3.45
C GLY A 61 15.90 -1.75 -3.14
N THR A 62 15.57 -3.04 -3.26
CA THR A 62 16.57 -4.10 -3.01
C THR A 62 17.70 -4.10 -4.04
N MET A 63 17.47 -3.61 -5.26
CA MET A 63 18.54 -3.43 -6.26
C MET A 63 19.55 -2.37 -5.80
N GLY A 64 19.08 -1.20 -5.37
CA GLY A 64 19.93 -0.14 -4.82
C GLY A 64 20.70 -0.60 -3.60
N TRP A 65 20.01 -1.29 -2.69
CA TRP A 65 20.62 -1.89 -1.49
C TRP A 65 21.78 -2.84 -1.83
N HIS A 66 21.56 -3.72 -2.81
CA HIS A 66 22.59 -4.66 -3.26
C HIS A 66 23.76 -3.95 -3.98
N LEU A 67 23.47 -2.99 -4.86
CA LEU A 67 24.48 -2.21 -5.57
C LEU A 67 25.35 -1.36 -4.63
N ALA A 68 24.80 -0.95 -3.48
CA ALA A 68 25.54 -0.27 -2.41
C ALA A 68 26.41 -1.23 -1.57
N GLY A 69 26.42 -2.54 -1.87
CA GLY A 69 27.23 -3.54 -1.19
C GLY A 69 26.61 -4.12 0.09
N TYR A 70 25.33 -3.83 0.38
CA TYR A 70 24.67 -4.33 1.58
C TYR A 70 24.06 -5.72 1.38
N GLY A 71 24.07 -6.53 2.45
CA GLY A 71 23.44 -7.84 2.49
C GLY A 71 21.92 -7.77 2.47
N LEU A 72 21.29 -8.74 1.81
CA LEU A 72 19.84 -8.90 1.76
C LEU A 72 19.42 -10.16 2.51
N ASP A 73 18.21 -10.13 3.06
CA ASP A 73 17.59 -11.31 3.64
C ASP A 73 16.99 -12.21 2.55
N HIS A 74 17.01 -13.52 2.79
CA HIS A 74 16.41 -14.55 1.94
C HIS A 74 15.43 -15.42 2.74
N GLY A 75 14.43 -16.00 2.05
CA GLY A 75 13.48 -16.95 2.66
C GLY A 75 12.55 -16.38 3.74
N GLN A 76 12.44 -15.05 3.87
CA GLN A 76 11.66 -14.42 4.94
C GLN A 76 10.16 -14.56 4.72
N VAL A 77 9.44 -14.78 5.83
CA VAL A 77 7.97 -14.96 5.86
C VAL A 77 7.25 -13.91 6.69
N ARG A 78 7.96 -12.86 7.17
CA ARG A 78 7.37 -11.74 7.91
C ARG A 78 6.30 -11.05 7.07
N ARG A 79 5.11 -10.88 7.64
CA ARG A 79 3.97 -10.21 7.00
C ARG A 79 3.35 -9.21 7.96
N ALA A 80 2.75 -8.15 7.41
CA ALA A 80 2.01 -7.20 8.21
C ALA A 80 0.89 -7.93 8.98
N PRO A 81 0.61 -7.53 10.24
CA PRO A 81 -0.37 -8.22 11.07
C PRO A 81 -1.78 -8.10 10.49
N ASN A 82 -2.69 -8.92 11.01
CA ASN A 82 -4.11 -8.76 10.73
C ASN A 82 -4.62 -7.44 11.31
N VAL A 83 -5.59 -6.84 10.62
CA VAL A 83 -6.13 -5.55 10.99
C VAL A 83 -7.07 -5.69 12.19
N THR A 84 -6.87 -4.86 13.20
CA THR A 84 -7.73 -4.74 14.37
C THR A 84 -9.03 -4.01 14.02
N GLU A 85 -10.05 -4.06 14.88
CA GLU A 85 -11.28 -3.29 14.64
C GLU A 85 -11.00 -1.78 14.52
N ASN A 86 -10.09 -1.25 15.36
CA ASN A 86 -9.68 0.15 15.30
C ASN A 86 -8.83 0.45 14.05
N GLY A 87 -7.97 -0.47 13.62
CA GLY A 87 -7.25 -0.37 12.35
C GLY A 87 -8.20 -0.35 11.15
N LEU A 88 -9.28 -1.14 11.19
CA LEU A 88 -10.29 -1.18 10.14
C LEU A 88 -11.07 0.15 10.05
N LYS A 89 -11.45 0.72 11.20
CA LYS A 89 -12.10 2.05 11.24
C LYS A 89 -11.19 3.14 10.66
N ARG A 90 -9.91 3.13 11.05
CA ARG A 90 -8.90 4.08 10.55
C ARG A 90 -8.68 3.93 9.05
N SER A 91 -8.50 2.70 8.56
CA SER A 91 -8.28 2.46 7.12
C SER A 91 -9.47 2.84 6.25
N ARG A 92 -10.71 2.62 6.73
CA ARG A 92 -11.91 3.13 6.04
C ARG A 92 -11.92 4.65 5.93
N THR A 93 -11.60 5.34 7.03
CA THR A 93 -11.51 6.81 7.04
C THR A 93 -10.45 7.31 6.06
N MET A 94 -9.28 6.66 6.01
CA MET A 94 -8.23 6.98 5.04
C MET A 94 -8.71 6.78 3.60
N ALA A 95 -9.35 5.64 3.31
CA ALA A 95 -9.85 5.32 1.97
C ALA A 95 -10.93 6.30 1.52
N GLU A 96 -11.83 6.71 2.41
CA GLU A 96 -12.87 7.70 2.15
C GLU A 96 -12.29 9.07 1.88
N SER A 97 -11.34 9.53 2.70
CA SER A 97 -10.64 10.80 2.50
C SER A 97 -9.89 10.86 1.16
N VAL A 98 -9.19 9.78 0.79
CA VAL A 98 -8.53 9.67 -0.52
C VAL A 98 -9.54 9.68 -1.66
N ALA A 99 -10.63 8.92 -1.53
CA ALA A 99 -11.69 8.87 -2.53
C ALA A 99 -12.32 10.25 -2.76
N GLU A 100 -12.61 10.99 -1.69
CA GLU A 100 -13.14 12.35 -1.75
C GLU A 100 -12.13 13.30 -2.40
N ARG A 101 -10.87 13.30 -1.93
CA ARG A 101 -9.80 14.17 -2.43
C ARG A 101 -9.58 14.04 -3.94
N PHE A 102 -9.70 12.82 -4.48
CA PHE A 102 -9.46 12.55 -5.90
C PHE A 102 -10.75 12.34 -6.72
N GLY A 103 -11.93 12.58 -6.14
CA GLY A 103 -13.20 12.50 -6.85
C GLY A 103 -13.57 11.09 -7.33
N VAL A 104 -13.17 10.05 -6.59
CA VAL A 104 -13.51 8.65 -6.90
C VAL A 104 -15.01 8.44 -6.71
N LYS A 105 -15.70 8.09 -7.80
CA LYS A 105 -17.15 7.85 -7.79
C LYS A 105 -17.44 6.49 -7.16
N LYS A 106 -18.41 6.47 -6.24
CA LYS A 106 -19.01 5.23 -5.73
C LYS A 106 -20.19 4.86 -6.63
N VAL A 107 -20.38 3.57 -6.84
CA VAL A 107 -21.54 3.02 -7.56
C VAL A 107 -22.25 2.01 -6.66
N SER A 108 -23.57 1.99 -6.74
CA SER A 108 -24.43 0.95 -6.17
C SER A 108 -24.38 -0.32 -7.02
N ASN A 109 -24.88 -1.44 -6.47
CA ASN A 109 -24.98 -2.70 -7.22
C ASN A 109 -25.87 -2.54 -8.47
N ALA A 110 -26.96 -1.78 -8.38
CA ALA A 110 -27.84 -1.54 -9.53
C ALA A 110 -27.16 -0.70 -10.64
N GLU A 111 -26.36 0.30 -10.26
CA GLU A 111 -25.55 1.06 -11.22
C GLU A 111 -24.47 0.19 -11.85
N LEU A 112 -23.81 -0.67 -11.06
CA LEU A 112 -22.85 -1.64 -11.54
C LEU A 112 -23.48 -2.60 -12.57
N ASP A 113 -24.66 -3.15 -12.28
CA ASP A 113 -25.40 -4.02 -13.21
C ASP A 113 -25.76 -3.28 -14.50
N SER A 114 -26.17 -2.01 -14.40
CA SER A 114 -26.45 -1.18 -15.58
C SER A 114 -25.20 -0.95 -16.44
N ILE A 115 -24.04 -0.71 -15.81
CA ILE A 115 -22.76 -0.54 -16.50
C ILE A 115 -22.36 -1.84 -17.20
N CYS A 116 -22.40 -2.98 -16.51
CA CYS A 116 -22.05 -4.28 -17.08
C CYS A 116 -22.94 -4.65 -18.26
N ASN A 117 -24.25 -4.39 -18.17
CA ASN A 117 -25.20 -4.70 -19.24
C ASN A 117 -25.05 -3.78 -20.48
N LYS A 118 -24.56 -2.55 -20.30
CA LYS A 118 -24.33 -1.60 -21.40
C LYS A 118 -22.98 -1.83 -22.10
N ILE A 119 -22.00 -2.39 -21.41
CA ILE A 119 -20.65 -2.48 -21.91
C ILE A 119 -20.34 -3.91 -22.37
N VAL A 120 -20.70 -4.22 -23.62
CA VAL A 120 -20.28 -5.44 -24.33
C VAL A 120 -18.78 -5.41 -24.70
N ARG A 121 -18.00 -4.40 -24.27
CA ARG A 121 -16.58 -4.19 -24.64
C ARG A 121 -15.69 -3.62 -23.54
N LEU A 122 -15.80 -4.06 -22.27
CA LEU A 122 -14.82 -3.68 -21.24
C LEU A 122 -13.90 -4.87 -20.97
N ALA A 123 -12.61 -4.74 -21.32
CA ALA A 123 -11.57 -5.63 -20.84
C ALA A 123 -10.92 -4.98 -19.62
N CYS A 124 -11.30 -5.42 -18.42
CA CYS A 124 -10.57 -5.09 -17.20
C CYS A 124 -9.33 -5.99 -17.12
N LEU A 125 -8.16 -5.43 -17.38
CA LEU A 125 -6.89 -6.12 -17.16
C LEU A 125 -6.56 -6.04 -15.66
N CYS A 126 -6.48 -7.19 -15.00
CA CYS A 126 -6.05 -7.31 -13.62
C CYS A 126 -4.52 -7.29 -13.59
N TRP A 127 -3.91 -6.36 -12.86
CA TRP A 127 -2.47 -6.33 -12.64
C TRP A 127 -2.15 -7.14 -11.38
N THR A 128 -1.58 -8.33 -11.54
CA THR A 128 -0.98 -9.13 -10.46
C THR A 128 0.44 -8.70 -10.18
#